data_AF-A0A0N1FHS3-F1
#
_entry.id   AF-A0A0N1FHS3-F1
#
_cell.length_a   1.000
_cell.length_b   1.000
_cell.length_c   1.000
_cell.angle_alpha   90.00
_cell.angle_beta   90.00
_cell.angle_gamma   90.00
#
_symmetry.space_group_name_H-M   'P 1'
#
loop_
_entity.id
_entity.type
_entity.pdbx_description
1 polymer ?
#
loop_
_entity_poly.entity_id
_entity_poly.type
_entity_poly.pdbx_seq_one_letter_code
_entity_poly.pdbx_strand_id
1 'polypeptide(L)'
;MAIVLASGAIASGCSTAPAEPPTVKTEFLRPAVPAIARQRCAEPVALPDRDATESEATAEWLRDRSALRQCESRRAAAVAAIDGAMP
;
A
#
# COMPACT_ATOMS: atom_id res chain seq x y z
N MET A 1 1.67 -48.41 -69.55
CA MET A 1 2.69 -47.73 -68.74
C MET A 1 2.17 -46.33 -68.44
N ALA A 2 1.59 -46.12 -67.26
CA ALA A 2 1.06 -44.84 -66.83
C ALA A 2 1.54 -44.60 -65.39
N ILE A 3 2.29 -43.52 -65.21
CA ILE A 3 2.90 -43.11 -63.94
C ILE A 3 1.90 -42.19 -63.26
N VAL A 4 1.40 -42.59 -62.09
CA VAL A 4 0.59 -41.72 -61.22
C VAL A 4 1.51 -41.20 -60.13
N LEU A 5 1.96 -39.95 -60.28
CA LEU A 5 2.61 -39.19 -59.21
C LEU A 5 1.52 -38.74 -58.23
N ALA A 6 1.37 -39.46 -57.12
CA ALA A 6 0.53 -39.04 -56.01
C ALA A 6 1.27 -37.98 -55.18
N SER A 7 0.98 -36.71 -55.46
CA SER A 7 1.46 -35.58 -54.65
C SER A 7 0.80 -35.62 -53.27
N GLY A 8 1.51 -36.11 -52.26
CA GLY A 8 1.11 -36.00 -50.86
C GLY A 8 1.30 -34.56 -50.37
N ALA A 9 0.22 -33.84 -50.09
CA ALA A 9 0.28 -32.54 -49.43
C ALA A 9 0.72 -32.73 -47.98
N ILE A 10 1.96 -32.36 -47.66
CA ILE A 10 2.45 -32.31 -46.28
C ILE A 10 1.92 -31.01 -45.67
N ALA A 11 0.68 -31.01 -45.19
CA ALA A 11 0.16 -29.94 -44.36
C ALA A 11 0.75 -30.09 -42.95
N SER A 12 2.00 -29.69 -42.76
CA SER A 12 2.59 -29.53 -41.43
C SER A 12 2.12 -28.20 -40.83
N GLY A 13 0.84 -28.13 -40.48
CA GLY A 13 0.31 -27.04 -39.66
C GLY A 13 0.65 -27.30 -38.21
N CYS A 14 1.42 -26.42 -37.57
CA CYS A 14 1.51 -26.39 -36.11
C CYS A 14 0.13 -26.04 -35.57
N SER A 15 -0.67 -27.05 -35.21
CA SER A 15 -1.88 -26.84 -34.42
C SER A 15 -1.44 -26.36 -33.05
N THR A 16 -1.35 -25.05 -32.86
CA THR A 16 -1.41 -24.50 -31.51
C THR A 16 -2.85 -24.66 -31.08
N ALA A 17 -3.16 -25.78 -30.42
CA ALA A 17 -4.40 -25.88 -29.66
C ALA A 17 -4.54 -24.61 -28.82
N PRO A 18 -5.74 -24.00 -28.72
CA PRO A 18 -5.92 -22.83 -27.86
C PRO A 18 -5.41 -23.22 -26.47
N ALA A 19 -4.40 -22.52 -25.97
CA ALA A 19 -3.94 -22.73 -24.61
C ALA A 19 -5.15 -22.52 -23.69
N GLU A 20 -5.39 -23.45 -22.76
CA GLU A 20 -6.40 -23.24 -21.73
C GLU A 20 -6.15 -21.88 -21.06
N PRO A 21 -7.20 -21.07 -20.85
CA PRO A 21 -7.03 -19.78 -20.21
C PRO A 21 -6.43 -19.98 -18.82
N PRO A 22 -5.45 -19.16 -18.42
CA PRO A 22 -4.79 -19.34 -17.14
C PRO A 22 -5.80 -19.17 -15.99
N THR A 23 -5.68 -20.02 -14.98
CA THR A 23 -6.46 -19.85 -13.74
C THR A 23 -5.90 -18.67 -12.96
N VAL A 24 -6.67 -17.59 -12.84
CA VAL A 24 -6.31 -16.41 -12.05
C VAL A 24 -6.72 -16.65 -10.59
N LYS A 25 -5.74 -16.65 -9.68
CA LYS A 25 -6.00 -16.66 -8.23
C LYS A 25 -5.84 -15.24 -7.69
N THR A 26 -6.91 -14.69 -7.13
CA THR A 26 -6.88 -13.44 -6.39
C THR A 26 -6.75 -13.73 -4.90
N GLU A 27 -5.86 -13.00 -4.22
CA GLU A 27 -5.72 -13.07 -2.76
C GLU A 27 -5.84 -11.67 -2.16
N PHE A 28 -6.65 -11.54 -1.12
CA PHE A 28 -6.73 -10.32 -0.33
C PHE A 28 -5.69 -10.39 0.79
N LEU A 29 -4.59 -9.68 0.61
CA LEU A 29 -3.54 -9.57 1.62
C LEU A 29 -3.94 -8.53 2.67
N ARG A 30 -3.88 -8.90 3.95
CA ARG A 30 -4.01 -7.93 5.04
C ARG A 30 -2.69 -7.18 5.20
N PRO A 31 -2.65 -5.86 4.99
CA PRO A 31 -1.44 -5.09 5.24
C PRO A 31 -1.12 -5.12 6.74
N ALA A 32 0.15 -5.28 7.08
CA ALA A 32 0.61 -5.19 8.47
C ALA A 32 1.13 -3.78 8.75
N VAL A 33 0.79 -3.22 9.92
CA VAL A 33 1.33 -1.93 10.34
C VAL A 33 2.83 -2.08 10.67
N PRO A 34 3.73 -1.31 10.03
CA PRO A 34 5.14 -1.27 10.40
C PRO A 34 5.33 -0.79 11.84
N ALA A 35 6.34 -1.28 12.55
CA ALA A 35 6.59 -0.91 13.95
C ALA A 35 6.75 0.61 14.15
N ILE A 36 7.39 1.30 13.20
CA ILE A 36 7.56 2.76 13.21
C ILE A 36 6.23 3.51 13.18
N ALA A 37 5.23 3.02 12.42
CA ALA A 37 3.91 3.65 12.31
C ALA A 37 3.05 3.45 13.58
N ARG A 38 3.44 2.53 14.46
CA ARG A 38 2.80 2.35 15.77
C ARG A 38 3.33 3.34 16.81
N GLN A 39 4.46 4.00 16.58
CA GLN A 39 5.01 4.97 17.52
C GLN A 39 4.08 6.19 17.61
N ARG A 40 3.72 6.57 18.84
CA ARG A 40 2.88 7.74 19.08
C ARG A 40 3.56 9.03 18.61
N CYS A 41 2.73 9.98 18.17
CA CYS A 41 3.22 11.34 17.97
C CYS A 41 3.60 11.96 19.33
N ALA A 42 4.42 13.02 19.31
CA ALA A 42 4.77 13.75 20.52
C ALA A 42 3.51 14.34 21.19
N GLU A 43 3.51 14.33 22.53
CA GLU A 43 2.43 14.95 23.29
C GLU A 43 2.50 16.48 23.20
N PRO A 44 1.37 17.19 23.18
CA PRO A 44 1.35 18.65 23.25
C PRO A 44 1.99 19.15 24.55
N VAL A 45 2.91 20.11 24.42
CA VAL A 45 3.54 20.76 25.58
C VAL A 45 2.67 21.94 26.03
N ALA A 46 2.53 22.11 27.34
CA ALA A 46 1.87 23.28 27.90
C ALA A 46 2.80 24.50 27.76
N LEU A 47 2.29 25.59 27.19
CA LEU A 47 3.01 26.85 27.19
C LEU A 47 3.04 27.41 28.62
N PRO A 48 4.15 28.04 29.04
CA PRO A 48 4.25 28.64 30.36
C PRO A 48 3.27 29.82 30.47
N ASP A 49 2.74 30.03 31.68
CA ASP A 49 1.78 31.10 31.98
C ASP A 49 2.50 32.44 32.24
N ARG A 50 3.22 32.90 31.22
CA ARG A 50 4.00 34.15 31.17
C ARG A 50 4.40 34.46 29.72
N ASP A 51 4.86 35.68 29.47
CA ASP A 51 5.26 36.11 28.14
C ASP A 51 6.39 35.24 27.56
N ALA A 52 6.16 34.69 26.36
CA ALA A 52 7.15 33.93 25.62
C ALA A 52 8.28 34.84 25.11
N THR A 53 9.53 34.42 25.29
CA THR A 53 10.64 35.03 24.54
C THR A 53 10.53 34.64 23.07
N GLU A 54 11.16 35.40 22.19
CA GLU A 54 11.19 35.10 20.75
C GLU A 54 11.75 33.70 20.47
N SER A 55 12.80 33.30 21.19
CA SER A 55 13.43 31.98 21.02
C SER A 55 12.49 30.85 21.40
N GLU A 56 11.72 31.01 22.48
CA GLU A 56 10.73 30.03 22.92
C GLU A 56 9.54 29.96 21.98
N ALA A 57 9.04 31.11 21.52
CA ALA A 57 7.98 31.17 20.54
C ALA A 57 8.40 30.48 19.24
N THR A 58 9.64 30.69 18.79
CA THR A 58 10.19 30.07 17.58
C THR A 58 10.38 28.56 17.74
N ALA A 59 10.92 28.12 18.88
CA ALA A 59 11.18 26.71 19.15
C ALA A 59 9.88 25.89 19.27
N GLU A 60 8.83 26.48 19.87
CA GLU A 60 7.55 25.81 20.09
C GLU A 60 6.55 26.02 18.93
N TRP A 61 6.88 26.86 17.93
CA TRP A 61 6.00 27.17 16.80
C TRP A 61 5.51 25.94 16.05
N LEU A 62 6.40 24.99 15.77
CA LEU A 62 6.08 23.73 15.06
C LEU A 62 5.55 22.63 15.99
N ARG A 63 5.53 22.88 17.31
CA ARG A 63 4.87 22.03 18.32
C ARG A 63 3.48 22.54 18.65
N ASP A 64 2.85 23.22 17.70
CA ASP A 64 1.47 23.63 17.85
C ASP A 64 0.60 22.44 18.28
N ARG A 65 -0.15 22.66 19.38
CA ARG A 65 -0.91 21.62 20.04
C ARG A 65 -1.97 21.02 19.12
N SER A 66 -2.47 21.80 18.16
CA SER A 66 -3.44 21.30 17.18
C SER A 66 -2.77 20.35 16.17
N ALA A 67 -1.56 20.66 15.70
CA ALA A 67 -0.82 19.80 14.78
C ALA A 67 -0.44 18.46 15.42
N LEU A 68 0.03 18.48 16.68
CA LEU A 68 0.37 17.27 17.42
C LEU A 68 -0.85 16.38 17.70
N ARG A 69 -1.99 16.98 18.06
CA ARG A 69 -3.26 16.24 18.24
C ARG A 69 -3.76 15.63 16.93
N GLN A 70 -3.65 16.37 15.83
CA GLN A 70 -4.04 15.86 14.50
C GLN A 70 -3.13 14.71 14.05
N CYS A 71 -1.82 14.80 14.31
CA CYS A 71 -0.88 13.71 14.06
C CYS A 71 -1.32 12.43 14.77
N GLU A 72 -1.54 12.49 16.09
CA GLU A 72 -1.89 11.31 16.87
C GLU A 72 -3.27 10.76 16.49
N SER A 73 -4.25 11.63 16.22
CA SER A 73 -5.58 11.23 15.75
C SER A 73 -5.50 10.45 14.43
N ARG A 74 -4.79 10.98 13.44
CA ARG A 74 -4.63 10.33 12.12
C ARG A 74 -3.87 9.02 12.22
N ARG A 75 -2.79 8.99 13.02
CA ARG A 75 -2.00 7.78 13.26
C ARG A 75 -2.84 6.70 13.92
N ALA A 76 -3.54 7.02 15.00
CA ALA A 76 -4.38 6.06 15.74
C ALA A 76 -5.50 5.50 14.86
N ALA A 77 -6.16 6.35 14.08
CA ALA A 77 -7.20 5.92 13.13
C ALA A 77 -6.66 4.97 12.06
N ALA A 78 -5.49 5.28 11.47
CA ALA A 78 -4.87 4.43 10.46
C ALA A 78 -4.48 3.05 11.02
N VAL A 79 -3.89 3.02 12.23
CA VAL A 79 -3.54 1.76 12.90
C VAL A 79 -4.81 0.95 13.21
N ALA A 80 -5.84 1.58 13.77
CA ALA A 80 -7.10 0.92 14.08
C ALA A 80 -7.81 0.37 12.83
N ALA A 81 -7.76 1.10 11.70
CA ALA A 81 -8.33 0.64 10.44
C ALA A 81 -7.61 -0.60 9.90
N ILE A 82 -6.28 -0.64 9.99
CA ILE A 82 -5.49 -1.78 9.53
C ILE A 82 -5.66 -3.00 10.45
N ASP A 83 -5.58 -2.79 11.77
CA ASP A 83 -5.73 -3.87 12.75
C ASP A 83 -7.19 -4.39 12.81
N GLY A 84 -8.17 -3.52 12.55
CA GLY A 84 -9.60 -3.82 12.56
C GLY A 84 -10.18 -4.26 11.21
N ALA A 85 -9.40 -4.24 10.12
CA ALA A 85 -9.85 -4.71 8.80
C ALA A 85 -10.11 -6.23 8.85
N MET A 86 -11.39 -6.59 8.99
CA MET A 86 -11.89 -7.96 8.82
C MET A 86 -12.13 -8.20 7.33
N PRO A 87 -11.74 -9.36 6.75
CA PRO A 87 -12.11 -9.72 5.38
C PRO A 87 -13.61 -9.97 5.24
#